data_AF-A0A845ZJX3-F1
#
_entry.id   AF-A0A845ZJX3-F1
#
_cell.length_a   1.000
_cell.length_b   1.000
_cell.length_c   1.000
_cell.angle_alpha   90.00
_cell.angle_beta   90.00
_cell.angle_gamma   90.00
#
_symmetry.space_group_name_H-M   'P 1'
#
loop_
_entity.id
_entity.type
_entity.pdbx_description
1 polymer ?
#
loop_
_entity_poly.entity_id
_entity_poly.type
_entity_poly.pdbx_seq_one_letter_code
_entity_poly.pdbx_strand_id
1 'polypeptide(L)'
;MKEITLRTVENYKDRASALMLFPTLREACEAITILKQKCEKEVDAGELMDKVALKAISNKDGIPDYVKGLDGDETALLVETRAPSTEELDKNIETILQTLKSKKTVVPIEFTDKPQEYQKYWNIRKGVFPASVGNRERGTTSVIEDIACPIEDLAEMATRLQDILDKHKYALFGKFRGIT
;
A
#
# COMPACT_ATOMS: atom_id res chain seq x y z
N MET A 1 -29.52 19.54 -2.47
CA MET A 1 -29.73 18.07 -2.47
C MET A 1 -30.59 17.72 -1.26
N LYS A 2 -31.71 17.00 -1.44
CA LYS A 2 -32.55 16.52 -0.31
C LYS A 2 -32.49 15.00 -0.13
N GLU A 3 -32.01 14.25 -1.12
CA GLU A 3 -31.82 12.80 -1.06
C GLU A 3 -30.69 12.39 -2.02
N ILE A 4 -29.99 11.30 -1.70
CA ILE A 4 -28.95 10.66 -2.53
C ILE A 4 -29.19 9.14 -2.48
N THR A 5 -29.26 8.49 -3.63
CA THR A 5 -29.31 7.02 -3.76
C THR A 5 -27.98 6.51 -4.31
N LEU A 6 -27.34 5.55 -3.61
CA LEU A 6 -26.04 4.97 -4.01
C LEU A 6 -26.20 3.49 -4.38
N ARG A 7 -25.40 3.03 -5.35
CA ARG A 7 -25.23 1.60 -5.62
C ARG A 7 -24.17 1.06 -4.66
N THR A 8 -24.53 0.09 -3.83
CA THR A 8 -23.62 -0.55 -2.88
C THR A 8 -22.93 -1.76 -3.52
N VAL A 9 -21.76 -2.11 -3.00
CA VAL A 9 -21.03 -3.34 -3.32
C VAL A 9 -21.24 -4.37 -2.22
N GLU A 10 -20.97 -5.64 -2.52
CA GLU A 10 -21.01 -6.71 -1.53
C GLU A 10 -19.94 -6.48 -0.45
N ASN A 11 -20.32 -6.68 0.81
CA ASN A 11 -19.40 -6.60 1.95
C ASN A 11 -19.20 -8.00 2.51
N TYR A 12 -18.23 -8.71 1.95
CA TYR A 12 -17.91 -10.05 2.41
C TYR A 12 -17.34 -10.07 3.83
N LYS A 13 -17.74 -11.10 4.58
CA LYS A 13 -17.27 -11.34 5.93
C LYS A 13 -15.81 -11.81 5.91
N ASP A 14 -15.49 -12.74 5.02
CA ASP A 14 -14.16 -13.34 4.94
C ASP A 14 -13.23 -12.42 4.14
N ARG A 15 -12.11 -12.07 4.75
CA ARG A 15 -11.09 -11.19 4.19
C ARG A 15 -9.74 -11.49 4.79
N ALA A 16 -8.71 -11.24 3.99
CA ALA A 16 -7.33 -11.32 4.42
C ALA A 16 -6.54 -10.13 3.89
N SER A 17 -5.46 -9.77 4.58
CA SER A 17 -4.52 -8.77 4.08
C SER A 17 -3.08 -9.21 4.26
N ALA A 18 -2.22 -8.74 3.37
CA ALA A 18 -0.77 -8.89 3.45
C ALA A 18 -0.11 -7.51 3.38
N LEU A 19 0.88 -7.27 4.23
CA LEU A 19 1.77 -6.12 4.13
C LEU A 19 3.10 -6.60 3.52
N MET A 20 3.21 -6.47 2.20
CA MET A 20 4.34 -6.96 1.43
C MET A 20 5.45 -5.90 1.42
N LEU A 21 6.68 -6.29 1.73
CA LEU A 21 7.84 -5.39 1.69
C LEU A 21 8.70 -5.69 0.47
N PHE A 22 8.84 -4.71 -0.40
CA PHE A 22 9.70 -4.78 -1.58
C PHE A 22 10.97 -3.95 -1.34
N PRO A 23 12.12 -4.35 -1.91
CA PRO A 23 13.38 -3.62 -1.73
C PRO A 23 13.35 -2.14 -2.14
N THR A 24 12.45 -1.77 -3.04
CA THR A 24 12.47 -0.50 -3.77
C THR A 24 11.05 -0.14 -4.21
N LEU A 25 10.79 1.16 -4.41
CA LEU A 25 9.50 1.66 -4.95
C LEU A 25 9.18 1.03 -6.30
N ARG A 26 10.17 0.87 -7.17
CA ARG A 26 9.97 0.32 -8.52
C ARG A 26 9.41 -1.09 -8.47
N GLU A 27 10.02 -2.00 -7.71
CA GLU A 27 9.53 -3.38 -7.63
C GLU A 27 8.18 -3.50 -6.92
N ALA A 28 7.85 -2.59 -5.99
CA ALA A 28 6.50 -2.50 -5.42
C ALA A 28 5.46 -2.04 -6.46
N CYS A 29 5.79 -1.02 -7.26
CA CYS A 29 4.95 -0.55 -8.36
C CYS A 29 4.75 -1.65 -9.42
N GLU A 30 5.80 -2.37 -9.80
CA GLU A 30 5.68 -3.49 -10.73
C GLU A 30 4.83 -4.63 -10.17
N ALA A 31 4.93 -4.90 -8.86
CA ALA A 31 4.11 -5.91 -8.21
C ALA A 31 2.62 -5.54 -8.29
N ILE A 32 2.24 -4.32 -7.95
CA ILE A 32 0.84 -3.89 -8.03
C ILE A 32 0.34 -3.82 -9.49
N THR A 33 1.18 -3.45 -10.45
CA THR A 33 0.83 -3.51 -11.88
C THR A 33 0.52 -4.94 -12.32
N ILE A 34 1.33 -5.92 -11.90
CA ILE A 34 1.09 -7.33 -12.19
C ILE A 34 -0.20 -7.82 -11.53
N LEU A 35 -0.45 -7.45 -10.27
CA LEU A 35 -1.69 -7.79 -9.58
C LEU A 35 -2.91 -7.19 -10.30
N LYS A 36 -2.85 -5.93 -10.73
CA LYS A 36 -3.95 -5.32 -11.47
C LYS A 36 -4.20 -6.01 -12.81
N GLN A 37 -3.15 -6.50 -13.48
CA GLN A 37 -3.28 -7.16 -14.78
C GLN A 37 -3.71 -8.63 -14.69
N LYS A 38 -3.32 -9.34 -13.63
CA LYS A 38 -3.49 -10.81 -13.52
C LYS A 38 -4.41 -11.26 -12.40
N CYS A 39 -4.64 -10.41 -11.41
CA CYS A 39 -5.40 -10.69 -10.20
C CYS A 39 -6.46 -9.61 -9.92
N GLU A 40 -7.01 -8.99 -10.96
CA GLU A 40 -7.99 -7.89 -10.81
C GLU A 40 -9.23 -8.32 -10.02
N LYS A 41 -9.61 -9.60 -10.09
CA LYS A 41 -10.82 -10.11 -9.42
C LYS A 41 -10.54 -10.55 -7.98
N GLU A 42 -9.29 -10.89 -7.69
CA GLU A 42 -8.85 -11.45 -6.42
C GLU A 42 -8.36 -10.35 -5.47
N VAL A 43 -7.96 -9.18 -5.99
CA VAL A 43 -7.46 -8.05 -5.19
C VAL A 43 -8.52 -6.96 -5.07
N ASP A 44 -9.04 -6.77 -3.86
CA ASP A 44 -10.03 -5.73 -3.54
C ASP A 44 -9.38 -4.37 -3.24
N ALA A 45 -8.13 -4.36 -2.76
CA ALA A 45 -7.39 -3.13 -2.49
C ALA A 45 -5.89 -3.33 -2.61
N GLY A 46 -5.20 -2.33 -3.17
CA GLY A 46 -3.74 -2.24 -3.21
C GLY A 46 -3.27 -0.82 -2.84
N GLU A 47 -2.53 -0.67 -1.74
CA GLU A 47 -2.05 0.64 -1.25
C GLU A 47 -0.52 0.62 -1.10
N LEU A 48 0.16 1.59 -1.71
CA LEU A 48 1.61 1.73 -1.69
C LEU A 48 2.05 2.79 -0.66
N MET A 49 3.06 2.45 0.12
CA MET A 49 3.68 3.32 1.12
C MET A 49 5.19 3.24 0.96
N ASP A 50 5.80 4.32 0.47
CA ASP A 50 7.24 4.40 0.26
C ASP A 50 8.02 4.56 1.57
N LYS A 51 9.35 4.54 1.46
CA LYS A 51 10.27 4.67 2.60
C LYS A 51 9.99 5.91 3.45
N VAL A 52 9.61 7.03 2.85
CA VAL A 52 9.36 8.29 3.55
C VAL A 52 8.04 8.23 4.32
N ALA A 53 6.99 7.68 3.72
CA ALA A 53 5.73 7.39 4.40
C ALA A 53 5.90 6.43 5.59
N LEU A 54 6.66 5.35 5.42
CA LEU A 54 6.94 4.37 6.47
C LEU A 54 7.78 4.98 7.60
N LYS A 55 8.80 5.76 7.26
CA LYS A 55 9.62 6.48 8.25
C LYS A 55 8.79 7.46 9.07
N ALA A 56 7.82 8.15 8.47
CA ALA A 56 6.97 9.10 9.19
C ALA A 56 6.18 8.44 10.33
N ILE A 57 5.82 7.15 10.20
CA ILE A 57 5.07 6.41 11.23
C ILE A 57 5.93 5.56 12.15
N SER A 58 7.21 5.34 11.83
CA SER A 58 8.10 4.41 12.54
C SER A 58 8.15 4.62 14.06
N ASN A 59 8.03 5.86 14.53
CA ASN A 59 8.06 6.20 15.96
C ASN A 59 6.69 6.17 16.65
N LYS A 60 5.62 5.74 15.98
CA LYS A 60 4.28 5.64 16.59
C LYS A 60 4.10 4.34 17.37
N ASP A 61 3.39 4.44 18.48
CA ASP A 61 2.98 3.28 19.26
C ASP A 61 2.08 2.34 18.45
N GLY A 62 2.28 1.02 18.61
CA GLY A 62 1.49 -0.02 17.94
C GLY A 62 1.94 -0.35 16.51
N ILE A 63 3.00 0.28 16.00
CA ILE A 63 3.64 -0.11 14.74
C ILE A 63 4.52 -1.37 14.97
N PRO A 64 4.40 -2.43 14.15
CA PRO A 64 5.22 -3.63 14.25
C PRO A 64 6.72 -3.33 14.14
N ASP A 65 7.55 -4.07 14.88
CA ASP A 65 8.99 -3.79 14.97
C ASP A 65 9.73 -3.93 13.63
N TYR A 66 9.27 -4.84 12.75
CA TYR A 66 9.85 -4.97 11.41
C TYR A 66 9.63 -3.74 10.52
N VAL A 67 8.63 -2.90 10.80
CA VAL A 67 8.46 -1.59 10.13
C VAL A 67 9.38 -0.54 10.73
N LYS A 68 9.68 -0.63 12.04
CA LYS A 68 10.63 0.28 12.71
C LYS A 68 12.07 0.05 12.27
N GLY A 69 12.40 -1.18 11.90
CA GLY A 69 13.73 -1.59 11.45
C GLY A 69 14.03 -1.31 9.98
N LEU A 70 13.13 -0.66 9.23
CA LEU A 70 13.38 -0.31 7.82
C LEU A 70 14.30 0.91 7.75
N ASP A 71 15.48 0.74 7.18
CA ASP A 71 16.50 1.78 7.04
C ASP A 71 16.93 2.03 5.58
N GLY A 72 16.39 1.27 4.63
CA GLY A 72 16.69 1.34 3.21
C GLY A 72 15.62 2.03 2.37
N ASP A 73 15.55 1.61 1.11
CA ASP A 73 14.58 2.09 0.11
C ASP A 73 13.29 1.25 0.07
N GLU A 74 13.03 0.49 1.13
CA GLU A 74 11.92 -0.45 1.15
C GLU A 74 10.59 0.27 0.96
N THR A 75 9.72 -0.35 0.16
CA THR A 75 8.37 0.12 -0.09
C THR A 75 7.39 -0.96 0.28
N ALA A 76 6.37 -0.58 1.06
CA ALA A 76 5.31 -1.47 1.46
C ALA A 76 4.16 -1.42 0.45
N LEU A 77 3.67 -2.58 0.06
CA LEU A 77 2.42 -2.78 -0.66
C LEU A 77 1.45 -3.52 0.25
N LEU A 78 0.40 -2.83 0.68
CA LEU A 78 -0.71 -3.43 1.41
C LEU A 78 -1.75 -3.94 0.42
N VAL A 79 -2.00 -5.25 0.43
CA VAL A 79 -3.02 -5.90 -0.40
C VAL A 79 -4.11 -6.47 0.48
N GLU A 80 -5.37 -6.29 0.08
CA GLU A 80 -6.53 -6.96 0.67
C GLU A 80 -7.27 -7.78 -0.39
N THR A 81 -7.74 -8.94 0.05
CA THR A 81 -8.67 -9.80 -0.70
C THR A 81 -9.85 -10.18 0.19
N ARG A 82 -11.04 -10.27 -0.39
CA ARG A 82 -12.31 -10.56 0.26
C ARG A 82 -13.06 -11.58 -0.58
N ALA A 83 -13.82 -12.46 0.07
CA ALA A 83 -14.56 -13.51 -0.63
C ALA A 83 -15.81 -13.95 0.14
N PRO A 84 -16.85 -14.48 -0.54
CA PRO A 84 -18.07 -14.94 0.10
C PRO A 84 -17.89 -16.18 1.00
N SER A 85 -16.78 -16.91 0.86
CA SER A 85 -16.41 -18.03 1.74
C SER A 85 -14.91 -18.12 1.97
N THR A 86 -14.51 -18.84 3.02
CA THR A 86 -13.10 -19.12 3.32
C THR A 86 -12.40 -19.88 2.18
N GLU A 87 -13.08 -20.81 1.52
CA GLU A 87 -12.50 -21.58 0.41
C GLU A 87 -12.22 -20.71 -0.82
N GLU A 88 -13.06 -19.72 -1.11
CA GLU A 88 -12.79 -18.74 -2.16
C GLU A 88 -11.70 -17.76 -1.76
N LEU A 89 -11.66 -17.35 -0.48
CA LEU A 89 -10.60 -16.51 0.05
C LEU A 89 -9.23 -17.19 -0.11
N ASP A 90 -9.12 -18.47 0.25
CA ASP A 90 -7.88 -19.24 0.14
C ASP A 90 -7.42 -19.37 -1.31
N LYS A 91 -8.35 -19.55 -2.27
CA LYS A 91 -8.04 -19.57 -3.70
C LYS A 91 -7.54 -18.23 -4.21
N ASN A 92 -8.14 -17.12 -3.75
CA ASN A 92 -7.68 -15.78 -4.10
C ASN A 92 -6.25 -15.56 -3.59
N ILE A 93 -5.99 -15.92 -2.33
CA ILE A 93 -4.66 -15.84 -1.71
C ILE A 93 -3.65 -16.67 -2.50
N GLU A 94 -3.97 -17.92 -2.82
CA GLU A 94 -3.08 -18.79 -3.61
C GLU A 94 -2.76 -18.18 -4.98
N THR A 95 -3.77 -17.66 -5.68
CA THR A 95 -3.61 -17.01 -6.99
C THR A 95 -2.69 -15.79 -6.92
N ILE A 96 -2.86 -14.95 -5.90
CA ILE A 96 -2.02 -13.78 -5.64
C ILE A 96 -0.57 -14.21 -5.36
N LEU A 97 -0.38 -15.20 -4.48
CA LEU A 97 0.96 -15.70 -4.10
C LEU A 97 1.69 -16.33 -5.29
N GLN A 98 1.00 -17.14 -6.12
CA GLN A 98 1.61 -17.71 -7.33
C GLN A 98 1.99 -16.62 -8.34
N THR A 99 1.15 -15.61 -8.49
CA THR A 99 1.39 -14.47 -9.38
C THR A 99 2.63 -13.68 -8.98
N LEU A 100 2.87 -13.51 -7.67
CA LEU A 100 4.01 -12.78 -7.13
C LEU A 100 5.24 -13.65 -6.84
N LYS A 101 5.20 -14.96 -7.06
CA LYS A 101 6.26 -15.91 -6.71
C LYS A 101 7.66 -15.56 -7.25
N SER A 102 7.71 -14.89 -8.41
CA SER A 102 8.98 -14.47 -9.04
C SER A 102 9.52 -13.13 -8.53
N LYS A 103 8.75 -12.39 -7.74
CA LYS A 103 9.15 -11.07 -7.24
C LYS A 103 10.04 -11.20 -6.02
N LYS A 104 11.05 -10.33 -5.97
CA LYS A 104 11.94 -10.21 -4.82
C LYS A 104 11.24 -9.41 -3.73
N THR A 105 11.08 -10.01 -2.56
CA THR A 105 10.58 -9.35 -1.35
C THR A 105 11.64 -9.37 -0.26
N VAL A 106 11.53 -8.44 0.68
CA VAL A 106 12.44 -8.32 1.85
C VAL A 106 12.14 -9.43 2.86
N VAL A 107 10.86 -9.77 3.00
CA VAL A 107 10.35 -10.88 3.80
C VAL A 107 9.37 -11.72 2.97
N PRO A 108 9.16 -13.00 3.29
CA PRO A 108 8.13 -13.80 2.64
C PRO A 108 6.76 -13.12 2.66
N ILE A 109 5.99 -13.26 1.60
CA ILE A 109 4.63 -12.73 1.53
C ILE A 109 3.72 -13.63 2.34
N GLU A 110 3.08 -13.07 3.36
CA GLU A 110 2.13 -13.78 4.22
C GLU A 110 0.82 -12.99 4.31
N PHE A 111 -0.28 -13.66 3.97
CA PHE A 111 -1.63 -13.15 4.24
C PHE A 111 -2.08 -13.59 5.63
N THR A 112 -2.86 -12.72 6.28
CA THR A 112 -3.57 -13.06 7.51
C THR A 112 -5.03 -12.69 7.39
N ASP A 113 -5.90 -13.63 7.75
CA ASP A 113 -7.34 -13.49 7.87
C ASP A 113 -7.77 -13.07 9.30
N LYS A 114 -6.81 -13.03 10.25
CA LYS A 114 -7.10 -12.68 11.64
C LYS A 114 -7.32 -11.18 11.77
N PRO A 115 -8.49 -10.72 12.25
CA PRO A 115 -8.80 -9.29 12.37
C PRO A 115 -7.78 -8.49 13.17
N GLN A 116 -7.24 -9.07 14.22
CA GLN A 116 -6.27 -8.42 15.10
C GLN A 116 -4.90 -8.22 14.43
N GLU A 117 -4.58 -9.02 13.41
CA GLU A 117 -3.31 -8.95 12.69
C GLU A 117 -3.44 -8.00 11.49
N TYR A 118 -4.40 -8.22 10.58
CA TYR A 118 -4.54 -7.34 9.42
C TYR A 118 -4.91 -5.90 9.80
N GLN A 119 -5.60 -5.69 10.92
CA GLN A 119 -5.91 -4.34 11.40
C GLN A 119 -4.64 -3.54 11.73
N LYS A 120 -3.54 -4.19 12.11
CA LYS A 120 -2.24 -3.53 12.30
C LYS A 120 -1.72 -2.95 10.98
N TYR A 121 -1.89 -3.69 9.87
CA TYR A 121 -1.49 -3.23 8.53
C TYR A 121 -2.33 -2.03 8.08
N TRP A 122 -3.64 -2.07 8.33
CA TRP A 122 -4.52 -0.95 8.04
C TRP A 122 -4.27 0.26 8.96
N ASN A 123 -3.84 0.03 10.21
CA ASN A 123 -3.44 1.09 11.13
C ASN A 123 -2.15 1.79 10.67
N ILE A 124 -1.17 1.04 10.14
CA ILE A 124 0.01 1.60 9.46
C ILE A 124 -0.45 2.55 8.35
N ARG A 125 -1.25 2.06 7.40
CA ARG A 125 -1.76 2.85 6.26
C ARG A 125 -2.54 4.09 6.71
N LYS A 126 -3.40 3.95 7.72
CA LYS A 126 -4.19 5.08 8.27
C LYS A 126 -3.29 6.10 8.99
N GLY A 127 -2.20 5.64 9.59
CA GLY A 127 -1.25 6.45 10.35
C GLY A 127 -0.32 7.30 9.49
N VAL A 128 -0.07 6.91 8.23
CA VAL A 128 0.86 7.58 7.30
C VAL A 128 0.49 9.05 7.12
N PHE A 129 -0.70 9.33 6.60
CA PHE A 129 -1.11 10.70 6.28
C PHE A 129 -1.02 11.68 7.47
N PRO A 130 -1.61 11.39 8.65
CA PRO A 130 -1.49 12.31 9.78
C PRO A 130 -0.07 12.42 10.32
N ALA A 131 0.78 11.40 10.16
CA ALA A 131 2.20 11.50 10.54
C ALA A 131 2.97 12.42 9.58
N SER A 132 2.80 12.23 8.28
CA SER A 132 3.50 13.03 7.25
C SER A 132 3.16 14.51 7.35
N VAL A 133 1.88 14.84 7.60
CA VAL A 133 1.45 16.24 7.76
C VAL A 133 1.79 16.79 9.15
N GLY A 134 1.74 15.94 10.20
CA GLY A 134 1.97 16.36 11.59
C GLY A 134 3.45 16.58 11.95
N ASN A 135 4.37 15.82 11.34
CA ASN A 135 5.81 15.87 11.66
C ASN A 135 6.57 16.94 10.85
N ARG A 136 5.88 17.80 10.10
CA ARG A 136 6.50 18.85 9.28
C ARG A 136 7.16 19.92 10.16
N GLU A 137 8.22 20.53 9.63
CA GLU A 137 8.86 21.66 10.29
C GLU A 137 7.93 22.87 10.38
N ARG A 138 8.04 23.63 11.47
CA ARG A 138 7.26 24.86 11.65
C ARG A 138 7.65 25.87 10.56
N GLY A 139 6.65 26.52 9.96
CA GLY A 139 6.86 27.48 8.87
C GLY A 139 6.86 26.87 7.47
N THR A 140 6.74 25.54 7.35
CA THR A 140 6.54 24.86 6.07
C THR A 140 5.05 24.68 5.74
N THR A 141 4.74 24.24 4.52
CA THR A 141 3.40 23.79 4.11
C THR A 141 3.48 22.42 3.45
N SER A 142 2.46 21.61 3.64
CA SER A 142 2.30 20.36 2.89
C SER A 142 1.67 20.67 1.54
N VAL A 143 2.19 20.04 0.48
CA VAL A 143 1.56 20.01 -0.83
C VAL A 143 1.00 18.59 -1.00
N ILE A 144 -0.27 18.48 -1.38
CA ILE A 144 -0.96 17.21 -1.57
C ILE A 144 -1.53 17.23 -2.97
N GLU A 145 -1.04 16.33 -3.80
CA GLU A 145 -1.47 16.18 -5.18
C GLU A 145 -2.10 14.79 -5.37
N ASP A 146 -3.14 14.74 -6.20
CA ASP A 146 -3.75 13.49 -6.66
C ASP A 146 -3.44 13.33 -8.15
N ILE A 147 -2.70 12.27 -8.49
CA ILE A 147 -2.13 12.06 -9.83
C ILE A 147 -2.62 10.71 -10.34
N ALA A 148 -3.30 10.73 -11.49
CA ALA A 148 -3.70 9.54 -12.21
C ALA A 148 -2.74 9.27 -13.38
N CYS A 149 -2.36 8.00 -13.55
CA CYS A 149 -1.57 7.54 -14.69
C CYS A 149 -2.07 6.16 -15.17
N PRO A 150 -1.73 5.74 -16.40
CA PRO A 150 -1.84 4.33 -16.79
C PRO A 150 -1.06 3.43 -15.82
N ILE A 151 -1.59 2.25 -15.51
CA ILE A 151 -0.97 1.35 -14.52
C ILE A 151 0.38 0.82 -14.99
N GLU A 152 0.59 0.79 -16.30
CA GLU A 152 1.85 0.42 -16.96
C GLU A 152 2.95 1.45 -16.70
N ASP A 153 2.57 2.73 -16.56
CA ASP A 153 3.51 3.84 -16.37
C ASP A 153 3.78 4.11 -14.88
N LEU A 154 3.06 3.45 -13.96
CA LEU A 154 3.11 3.73 -12.52
C LEU A 154 4.53 3.68 -11.97
N ALA A 155 5.30 2.63 -12.31
CA ALA A 155 6.66 2.47 -11.80
C ALA A 155 7.62 3.57 -12.30
N GLU A 156 7.52 3.94 -13.58
CA GLU A 156 8.33 5.03 -14.13
C GLU A 156 7.94 6.37 -13.54
N MET A 157 6.64 6.68 -13.55
CA MET A 157 6.11 7.95 -13.05
C MET A 157 6.43 8.14 -11.57
N ALA A 158 6.23 7.12 -10.73
CA ALA A 158 6.50 7.20 -9.30
C ALA A 158 8.00 7.41 -9.00
N THR A 159 8.89 6.71 -9.73
CA THR A 159 10.35 6.88 -9.58
C THR A 159 10.79 8.27 -10.03
N ARG A 160 10.35 8.72 -11.21
CA ARG A 160 10.72 10.04 -11.75
C ARG A 160 10.20 11.19 -10.87
N LEU A 161 9.02 11.02 -10.28
CA LEU A 161 8.47 11.99 -9.35
C LEU A 161 9.33 12.08 -8.08
N GLN A 162 9.77 10.96 -7.52
CA GLN A 162 10.74 10.96 -6.41
C GLN A 162 12.04 11.68 -6.79
N ASP A 163 12.63 11.38 -7.95
CA ASP A 163 13.86 12.04 -8.43
C ASP A 163 13.72 13.56 -8.55
N ILE A 164 12.56 14.03 -9.06
CA ILE A 164 12.27 15.46 -9.19
C ILE A 164 12.14 16.10 -7.80
N LEU A 165 11.41 15.45 -6.88
CA LEU A 165 11.22 15.97 -5.53
C LEU A 165 12.56 16.06 -4.77
N ASP A 166 13.40 15.04 -4.90
CA ASP A 166 14.75 15.02 -4.31
C ASP A 166 15.64 16.12 -4.91
N LYS A 167 15.63 16.28 -6.25
CA LYS A 167 16.38 17.34 -6.95
C LYS A 167 15.99 18.73 -6.45
N HIS A 168 14.71 18.95 -6.15
CA HIS A 168 14.18 20.21 -5.64
C HIS A 168 14.15 20.30 -4.11
N LYS A 169 14.72 19.31 -3.40
CA LYS A 169 14.84 19.25 -1.94
C LYS A 169 13.50 19.29 -1.19
N TYR A 170 12.47 18.66 -1.76
CA TYR A 170 11.23 18.41 -1.03
C TYR A 170 11.46 17.29 -0.01
N ALA A 171 11.23 17.59 1.27
CA ALA A 171 11.59 16.69 2.37
C ALA A 171 10.60 15.54 2.62
N LEU A 172 9.38 15.59 2.04
CA LEU A 172 8.31 14.63 2.30
C LEU A 172 7.53 14.31 1.02
N PHE A 173 7.64 13.07 0.57
CA PHE A 173 6.76 12.43 -0.40
C PHE A 173 6.17 11.18 0.26
N GLY A 174 4.92 10.80 -0.01
CA GLY A 174 4.42 9.56 0.58
C GLY A 174 2.92 9.42 0.66
N LYS A 175 2.35 8.85 -0.40
CA LYS A 175 1.26 7.86 -0.44
C LYS A 175 0.78 7.74 -1.88
N PHE A 176 0.90 6.55 -2.47
CA PHE A 176 0.25 6.25 -3.75
C PHE A 176 -0.94 5.34 -3.48
N ARG A 177 -2.11 5.71 -4.00
CA ARG A 177 -3.23 4.78 -4.10
C ARG A 177 -3.08 4.01 -5.40
N GLY A 178 -2.84 2.70 -5.28
CA GLY A 178 -3.15 1.79 -6.35
C GLY A 178 -4.66 1.71 -6.51
N ILE A 179 -5.11 1.70 -7.76
CA ILE A 179 -6.52 1.75 -8.14
C ILE A 179 -7.29 0.61 -7.44
N THR A 180 -8.39 0.96 -6.74
CA THR A 180 -9.51 0.08 -6.43
C THR A 180 -10.36 -0.13 -7.68
#